data_AF-A0A366X2B1-F1
#
_entry.id   AF-A0A366X2B1-F1
#
_cell.length_a   1.000
_cell.length_b   1.000
_cell.length_c   1.000
_cell.angle_alpha   90.00
_cell.angle_beta   90.00
_cell.angle_gamma   90.00
#
_symmetry.space_group_name_H-M   'P 1'
#
loop_
_entity.id
_entity.type
_entity.pdbx_description
1 polymer ?
#
loop_
_entity_poly.entity_id
_entity_poly.type
_entity_poly.pdbx_seq_one_letter_code
_entity_poly.pdbx_strand_id
1 'polypeptide(L)'
;MTKSNNTTGSTETIQLGRPHVVAACLAVLTREIHCAGVEQHDALDLLRDAPDKIEAALTRGPAALLVYRLDPNGARGVVTDSESRLERFVAAAEHESAPLFGFCPAAIAELAAHINAGVASLKKDG
;
A
#
# COMPACT_ATOMS: atom_id res chain seq x y z
N MET A 1 -36.48 23.12 -29.91
CA MET A 1 -35.07 23.43 -29.56
C MET A 1 -35.09 23.76 -28.07
N THR A 2 -34.42 23.09 -27.15
CA THR A 2 -33.26 22.16 -27.16
C THR A 2 -33.41 21.31 -25.90
N LYS A 3 -33.33 19.97 -26.01
CA LYS A 3 -33.24 19.07 -24.86
C LYS A 3 -31.79 19.09 -24.38
N SER A 4 -31.55 19.56 -23.15
CA SER A 4 -30.26 19.40 -22.47
C SER A 4 -30.10 17.94 -22.06
N ASN A 5 -29.13 17.25 -22.66
CA ASN A 5 -28.72 15.92 -22.23
C ASN A 5 -27.83 16.06 -20.99
N ASN A 6 -28.33 15.61 -19.83
CA ASN A 6 -27.50 15.33 -18.68
C ASN A 6 -26.75 14.02 -18.93
N THR A 7 -25.52 14.11 -19.41
CA THR A 7 -24.58 12.99 -19.39
C THR A 7 -24.02 12.86 -17.98
N THR A 8 -24.69 12.07 -17.13
CA THR A 8 -24.05 11.52 -15.93
C THR A 8 -22.97 10.56 -16.39
N GLY A 9 -21.72 11.03 -16.44
CA GLY A 9 -20.55 10.19 -16.58
C GLY A 9 -20.47 9.27 -15.36
N SER A 10 -20.91 8.02 -15.51
CA SER A 10 -20.65 6.97 -14.55
C SER A 10 -19.16 6.67 -14.59
N THR A 11 -18.42 7.09 -13.55
CA THR A 11 -17.07 6.61 -13.30
C THR A 11 -17.15 5.14 -12.90
N GLU A 12 -17.11 4.25 -13.90
CA GLU A 12 -16.83 2.84 -13.65
C GLU A 12 -15.45 2.74 -13.01
N THR A 13 -15.42 2.47 -11.70
CA THR A 13 -14.20 2.19 -10.97
C THR A 13 -13.63 0.87 -11.48
N ILE A 14 -12.51 0.94 -12.19
CA ILE A 14 -11.77 -0.24 -12.64
C ILE A 14 -11.33 -1.00 -11.39
N GLN A 15 -11.92 -2.16 -11.14
CA GLN A 15 -11.46 -3.04 -10.08
C GLN A 15 -10.13 -3.68 -10.51
N LEU A 16 -9.04 -3.23 -9.90
CA LEU A 16 -7.73 -3.86 -10.10
C LEU A 16 -7.76 -5.27 -9.51
N GLY A 17 -7.27 -6.24 -10.29
CA GLY A 17 -7.07 -7.60 -9.78
C GLY A 17 -6.06 -7.59 -8.64
N ARG A 18 -6.30 -8.39 -7.61
CA ARG A 18 -5.45 -8.53 -6.39
C ARG A 18 -3.93 -8.54 -6.66
N PRO A 19 -3.40 -9.31 -7.63
CA PRO A 19 -1.96 -9.32 -7.92
C PRO A 19 -1.39 -7.94 -8.30
N HIS A 20 -2.18 -7.09 -8.97
CA HIS A 20 -1.74 -5.73 -9.33
C HIS A 20 -1.63 -4.83 -8.09
N VAL A 21 -2.53 -5.02 -7.11
CA VAL A 21 -2.47 -4.30 -5.83
C VAL A 21 -1.24 -4.72 -5.05
N VAL A 22 -0.96 -6.03 -4.99
CA VAL A 22 0.27 -6.54 -4.36
C VAL A 22 1.51 -5.96 -5.03
N ALA A 23 1.57 -5.97 -6.36
CA ALA A 23 2.69 -5.37 -7.10
C ALA A 23 2.85 -3.87 -6.82
N ALA A 24 1.75 -3.10 -6.78
CA ALA A 24 1.79 -1.69 -6.44
C ALA A 24 2.29 -1.44 -5.02
N CYS A 25 1.83 -2.23 -4.05
CA CYS A 25 2.30 -2.16 -2.66
C CYS A 25 3.80 -2.48 -2.56
N LEU A 26 4.28 -3.51 -3.27
CA LEU A 26 5.70 -3.85 -3.32
C LEU A 26 6.55 -2.75 -3.96
N ALA A 27 6.04 -2.07 -4.99
CA ALA A 27 6.72 -0.95 -5.61
C ALA A 27 6.87 0.24 -4.64
N VAL A 28 5.80 0.57 -3.90
CA VAL A 28 5.85 1.59 -2.83
C VAL A 28 6.89 1.21 -1.78
N LEU A 29 6.80 -0.01 -1.25
CA LEU A 29 7.72 -0.47 -0.20
C LEU A 29 9.18 -0.49 -0.66
N THR A 30 9.44 -0.95 -1.88
CA THR A 30 10.79 -0.95 -2.47
C THR A 30 11.34 0.47 -2.58
N ARG A 31 10.50 1.45 -2.97
CA ARG A 31 10.91 2.85 -3.05
C ARG A 31 11.25 3.42 -1.68
N GLU A 32 10.42 3.17 -0.67
CA GLU A 32 10.64 3.68 0.69
C GLU A 32 11.94 3.11 1.30
N ILE A 33 12.16 1.79 1.17
CA ILE A 33 13.37 1.12 1.65
C ILE A 33 14.61 1.67 0.95
N HIS A 34 14.54 1.86 -0.37
CA HIS A 34 15.64 2.42 -1.15
C HIS A 34 15.98 3.86 -0.73
N CYS A 35 14.96 4.72 -0.56
CA CYS A 35 15.16 6.10 -0.12
C CYS A 35 15.71 6.21 1.30
N ALA A 36 15.41 5.24 2.17
CA ALA A 36 15.95 5.17 3.52
C ALA A 36 17.39 4.64 3.59
N GLY A 37 17.97 4.17 2.48
CA GLY A 37 19.33 3.64 2.46
C GLY A 37 19.51 2.35 3.25
N VAL A 38 18.45 1.53 3.33
CA VAL A 38 18.48 0.25 4.06
C VAL A 38 19.47 -0.71 3.39
N GLU A 39 20.23 -1.43 4.22
CA GLU A 39 21.18 -2.45 3.76
C GLU A 39 20.50 -3.55 2.95
N GLN A 40 21.20 -4.07 1.94
CA GLN A 40 20.61 -5.00 0.97
C GLN A 40 20.04 -6.26 1.64
N HIS A 41 20.70 -6.77 2.68
CA HIS A 41 20.25 -7.96 3.40
C HIS A 41 18.90 -7.72 4.09
N ASP A 42 18.78 -6.63 4.84
CA ASP A 42 17.56 -6.26 5.56
C ASP A 42 16.42 -5.93 4.60
N ALA A 43 16.73 -5.27 3.49
CA ALA A 43 15.78 -5.00 2.41
C ALA A 43 15.22 -6.29 1.80
N LEU A 44 16.07 -7.29 1.54
CA LEU A 44 15.64 -8.58 0.99
C LEU A 44 14.80 -9.38 1.98
N ASP A 45 15.14 -9.35 3.26
CA ASP A 45 14.36 -10.05 4.28
C ASP A 45 12.95 -9.45 4.43
N LEU A 46 12.83 -8.13 4.37
CA LEU A 46 11.54 -7.43 4.34
C LEU A 46 10.76 -7.75 3.05
N LEU A 47 11.40 -7.68 1.88
CA LEU A 47 10.72 -7.96 0.62
C LEU A 47 10.29 -9.43 0.47
N ARG A 48 10.92 -10.36 1.19
CA ARG A 48 10.57 -11.78 1.19
C ARG A 48 9.22 -12.03 1.87
N ASP A 49 8.92 -11.36 2.98
CA ASP A 49 7.69 -11.57 3.75
C ASP A 49 6.53 -10.64 3.32
N ALA A 50 6.85 -9.60 2.55
CA ALA A 50 5.91 -8.57 2.16
C ALA A 50 4.67 -9.05 1.39
N PRO A 51 4.77 -9.93 0.37
CA PRO A 51 3.60 -10.36 -0.39
C PRO A 51 2.50 -10.98 0.50
N ASP A 52 2.89 -11.87 1.42
CA ASP A 52 1.95 -12.57 2.29
C ASP A 52 1.29 -11.62 3.29
N LYS A 53 2.05 -10.66 3.83
CA LYS A 53 1.49 -9.65 4.76
C LYS A 53 0.59 -8.65 4.05
N ILE A 54 0.88 -8.29 2.80
CA ILE A 54 0.00 -7.45 1.96
C ILE A 54 -1.32 -8.19 1.72
N GLU A 55 -1.27 -9.46 1.33
CA GLU A 55 -2.48 -10.28 1.13
C GLU A 55 -3.29 -10.45 2.42
N ALA A 56 -2.62 -10.63 3.56
CA ALA A 56 -3.27 -10.70 4.86
C ALA A 56 -3.98 -9.38 5.21
N ALA A 57 -3.35 -8.22 4.95
CA ALA A 57 -3.97 -6.92 5.15
C ALA A 57 -5.18 -6.70 4.23
N LEU A 58 -5.06 -7.02 2.94
CA LEU A 58 -6.18 -6.95 1.99
C LEU A 58 -7.35 -7.85 2.39
N THR A 59 -7.06 -9.02 2.95
CA THR A 59 -8.08 -9.96 3.45
C THR A 59 -8.76 -9.44 4.72
N ARG A 60 -8.00 -8.77 5.60
CA ARG A 60 -8.52 -8.20 6.83
C ARG A 60 -9.47 -7.03 6.60
N GLY A 61 -9.22 -6.22 5.56
CA GLY A 61 -10.14 -5.20 5.08
C GLY A 61 -9.51 -3.81 4.95
N PRO A 62 -10.32 -2.80 4.59
CA PRO A 62 -9.82 -1.49 4.14
C PRO A 62 -9.12 -0.67 5.23
N ALA A 63 -9.38 -0.96 6.50
CA ALA A 63 -8.73 -0.29 7.63
C ALA A 63 -7.39 -0.95 8.04
N ALA A 64 -7.03 -2.10 7.46
CA ALA A 64 -5.83 -2.81 7.85
C ALA A 64 -4.57 -2.12 7.31
N LEU A 65 -3.67 -1.82 8.23
CA LEU A 65 -2.34 -1.28 7.95
C LEU A 65 -1.31 -2.41 7.99
N LEU A 66 -0.32 -2.32 7.11
CA LEU A 66 0.92 -3.09 7.16
C LEU A 66 2.04 -2.14 7.56
N VAL A 67 2.72 -2.46 8.66
CA VAL A 67 3.84 -1.67 9.17
C VAL A 67 5.02 -2.58 9.48
N TYR A 68 6.18 -2.24 8.94
CA TYR A 68 7.47 -2.84 9.24
C TYR A 68 8.28 -1.94 10.16
N ARG A 69 9.06 -2.57 11.02
CA ARG A 69 10.21 -1.96 11.69
C ARG A 69 11.48 -2.76 11.36
N LEU A 70 12.60 -2.06 11.24
CA LEU A 70 13.91 -2.67 11.06
C LEU A 70 14.64 -2.72 12.40
N ASP A 71 14.49 -3.83 13.11
CA ASP A 71 15.19 -4.06 14.36
C ASP A 71 16.64 -4.52 14.06
N PRO A 72 17.60 -4.39 15.02
CA PRO A 72 18.97 -4.90 14.84
C PRO A 72 19.07 -6.40 14.57
N ASN A 73 18.01 -7.17 14.90
CA ASN A 73 17.93 -8.61 14.69
C ASN A 73 17.10 -8.99 13.44
N GLY A 74 16.79 -8.02 12.59
CA GLY A 74 16.05 -8.21 11.34
C GLY A 74 14.69 -7.51 11.29
N ALA A 75 14.10 -7.49 10.10
CA ALA A 75 12.82 -6.86 9.84
C ALA A 75 11.66 -7.57 10.56
N ARG A 76 10.73 -6.79 11.11
CA ARG A 76 9.48 -7.30 11.68
C ARG A 76 8.29 -6.54 11.12
N GLY A 77 7.31 -7.27 10.60
CA GLY A 77 6.06 -6.70 10.05
C GLY A 77 4.81 -7.06 10.86
N VAL A 78 3.96 -6.08 11.11
CA VAL A 78 2.62 -6.24 11.70
C VAL A 78 1.52 -5.88 10.70
N VAL A 79 0.45 -6.67 10.69
CA VAL A 79 -0.81 -6.36 10.01
C VAL A 79 -1.87 -6.10 11.08
N THR A 80 -2.46 -4.91 11.10
CA THR A 80 -3.43 -4.51 12.12
C THR A 80 -4.38 -3.41 11.64
N ASP A 81 -5.63 -3.51 12.05
CA ASP A 81 -6.67 -2.45 12.01
C ASP A 81 -6.91 -1.85 13.42
N SER A 82 -6.22 -2.38 14.43
CA SER A 82 -6.29 -1.91 15.82
C SER A 82 -5.25 -0.82 16.06
N GLU A 83 -5.74 0.37 16.40
CA GLU A 83 -4.94 1.55 16.76
C GLU A 83 -4.01 1.25 17.94
N SER A 84 -4.54 0.74 19.06
CA SER A 84 -3.73 0.41 20.24
C SER A 84 -2.66 -0.67 20.01
N ARG A 85 -2.84 -1.54 19.01
CA ARG A 85 -1.81 -2.50 18.59
C ARG A 85 -0.75 -1.81 17.73
N LEU A 86 -1.15 -0.91 16.86
CA LEU A 86 -0.24 -0.11 16.04
C LEU A 86 0.61 0.81 16.93
N GLU A 87 0.00 1.54 17.85
CA GLU A 87 0.69 2.44 18.80
C GLU A 87 1.77 1.71 19.58
N ARG A 88 1.45 0.53 20.13
CA ARG A 88 2.45 -0.30 20.83
C ARG A 88 3.58 -0.75 19.93
N PHE A 89 3.29 -1.03 18.66
CA PHE A 89 4.31 -1.45 17.70
C PHE A 89 5.25 -0.29 17.33
N VAL A 90 4.68 0.91 17.13
CA VAL A 90 5.42 2.15 16.84
C VAL A 90 6.26 2.57 18.05
N ALA A 91 5.69 2.61 19.25
CA ALA A 91 6.41 2.95 20.47
C ALA A 91 7.61 2.04 20.73
N ALA A 92 7.50 0.74 20.39
CA ALA A 92 8.61 -0.18 20.48
C ALA A 92 9.71 0.11 19.45
N ALA A 93 9.36 0.57 18.24
CA ALA A 93 10.36 0.98 17.26
C ALA A 93 11.04 2.29 17.66
N GLU A 94 10.30 3.25 18.23
CA GLU A 94 10.87 4.49 18.78
C GLU A 94 11.86 4.21 19.91
N HIS A 95 11.52 3.31 20.83
CA HIS A 95 12.42 2.91 21.93
C HIS A 95 13.75 2.34 21.42
N GLU A 96 13.70 1.54 20.36
CA GLU A 96 14.86 0.88 19.75
C GLU A 96 15.54 1.77 18.69
N SER A 97 15.04 2.98 18.43
CA SER A 97 15.45 3.83 17.30
C SER A 97 15.41 3.09 15.95
N ALA A 98 14.46 2.18 15.79
CA ALA A 98 14.29 1.35 14.61
C ALA A 98 13.52 2.11 13.51
N PRO A 99 14.01 2.14 12.26
CA PRO A 99 13.27 2.70 11.12
C PRO A 99 11.91 2.02 10.94
N LEU A 100 10.89 2.79 10.58
CA LEU A 100 9.53 2.34 10.33
C LEU A 100 9.11 2.58 8.88
N PHE A 101 8.42 1.60 8.29
CA PHE A 101 7.82 1.69 6.96
C PHE A 101 6.40 1.18 7.03
N GLY A 102 5.42 1.96 6.58
CA GLY A 102 4.03 1.56 6.70
C GLY A 102 3.16 2.09 5.58
N PHE A 103 2.12 1.32 5.25
CA PHE A 103 1.14 1.74 4.26
C PHE A 103 -0.20 1.01 4.48
N CYS A 104 -1.25 1.57 3.89
CA CYS A 104 -2.56 0.95 3.76
C CYS A 104 -2.69 0.32 2.37
N PRO A 105 -2.73 -1.02 2.24
CA PRO A 105 -2.88 -1.67 0.93
C PRO A 105 -4.17 -1.29 0.20
N ALA A 106 -5.26 -1.07 0.93
CA ALA A 106 -6.53 -0.65 0.33
C ALA A 106 -6.45 0.77 -0.24
N ALA A 107 -5.80 1.71 0.46
CA ALA A 107 -5.59 3.06 -0.05
C ALA A 107 -4.70 3.07 -1.31
N ILE A 108 -3.68 2.19 -1.36
CA ILE A 108 -2.86 2.00 -2.57
C ILE A 108 -3.72 1.42 -3.70
N ALA A 109 -4.59 0.46 -3.41
CA ALA A 109 -5.50 -0.12 -4.41
C ALA A 109 -6.43 0.96 -5.01
N GLU A 110 -7.00 1.81 -4.17
CA GLU A 110 -7.83 2.94 -4.60
C GLU A 110 -7.03 3.91 -5.46
N LEU A 111 -5.84 4.34 -5.02
CA LEU A 111 -4.99 5.24 -5.79
C LEU A 111 -4.62 4.65 -7.16
N ALA A 112 -4.23 3.37 -7.18
CA ALA A 112 -3.87 2.68 -8.42
C ALA A 112 -5.06 2.58 -9.37
N ALA A 113 -6.28 2.37 -8.88
CA ALA A 113 -7.49 2.35 -9.69
C ALA A 113 -7.79 3.73 -10.31
N HIS A 114 -7.62 4.81 -9.54
CA HIS A 114 -7.80 6.18 -10.03
C HIS A 114 -6.80 6.55 -11.14
N ILE A 115 -5.52 6.19 -10.98
CA ILE A 115 -4.49 6.40 -12.00
C ILE A 115 -4.86 5.67 -13.29
N ASN A 116 -5.29 4.41 -13.18
CA ASN A 116 -5.63 3.61 -14.35
C ASN A 116 -6.85 4.18 -15.11
N ALA A 117 -7.87 4.64 -14.37
CA ALA A 117 -9.02 5.32 -14.95
C ALA A 117 -8.63 6.63 -15.66
N GLY A 118 -7.75 7.44 -15.06
CA GLY A 118 -7.23 8.65 -15.67
C GLY A 118 -6.48 8.39 -16.98
N VAL A 119 -5.60 7.37 -17.00
CA VAL A 119 -4.89 6.95 -18.22
C VAL A 119 -5.84 6.45 -19.30
N ALA A 120 -6.88 5.70 -18.93
CA ALA A 120 -7.90 5.24 -19.87
C ALA A 120 -8.70 6.40 -20.48
N SER A 121 -9.01 7.44 -19.70
CA SER A 121 -9.68 8.66 -20.19
C SER A 121 -8.82 9.39 -21.22
N LEU A 122 -7.53 9.60 -20.92
CA LEU A 122 -6.60 10.28 -21.83
C LEU A 122 -6.44 9.58 -23.18
N LYS A 123 -6.58 8.25 -23.24
CA LYS A 123 -6.53 7.47 -24.48
C LYS A 123 -7.81 7.53 -25.32
N LYS A 124 -8.94 7.94 -24.75
CA LYS A 124 -10.21 8.09 -25.49
C LYS A 124 -10.35 9.45 -26.16
N ASP A 125 -9.64 10.46 -25.65
CA ASP A 125 -9.71 11.84 -26.14
C ASP A 125 -8.61 12.17 -27.19
N GLY A 126 -7.81 11.20 -27.61
CA GLY A 126 -6.78 11.32 -28.65
C GLY A 126 -7.04 10.42 -29.84
#